data_AF-A0A368XCA1-F1
#
_entry.id   AF-A0A368XCA1-F1
#
_cell.length_a   1.000
_cell.length_b   1.000
_cell.length_c   1.000
_cell.angle_alpha   90.00
_cell.angle_beta   90.00
_cell.angle_gamma   90.00
#
_symmetry.space_group_name_H-M   'P 1'
#
loop_
_entity.id
_entity.type
_entity.pdbx_description
1 polymer ?
#
loop_
_entity_poly.entity_id
_entity_poly.type
_entity_poly.pdbx_seq_one_letter_code
_entity_poly.pdbx_strand_id
1 'polypeptide(L)'
;MFNIKGVSKFFVLLFIIAFLHLITQQDVNAQVTSTNTKQPELAKDAKSAILIEQRTGAILYDKKAHQVLPPASMTKLMTLLLIMEELDKETITLDENIRVSEHAASMGGSQIFLEAGEEMKVEDLLKGIAIASANDASVALAERIAGTEDAFVKKMNLKARELGLENTNFKNPTGLPAAEHKSTAYDMAIIAKELLNYKEITSYTGKYEDYLRKGQENEFWLVNTNKLVKFYDGVDGLKTGYTNEAKYCLTATANKNNMRTIAVVMGAETSKERNQSVSTLLDFAYQNYEAIKLYEKGDKVTDLKILKAKKNNYDVVLKEDIFLIRKKEEKNNSYETKWELSKNIVPPLQKEEKIGMLGIFQDGKKIGEGELIVEQKIEKANLIQLFRTSMHELMLR
;
A
#
# COMPACT_ATOMS: atom_id res chain seq x y z
N MET A 1 45.12 -43.25 -5.19
CA MET A 1 45.25 -43.03 -6.65
C MET A 1 43.82 -42.87 -7.17
N PHE A 2 43.34 -41.68 -7.54
CA PHE A 2 43.81 -40.85 -8.64
C PHE A 2 43.80 -39.35 -8.29
N ASN A 3 44.83 -38.68 -8.79
CA ASN A 3 45.07 -37.25 -8.74
C ASN A 3 44.66 -36.68 -10.09
N ILE A 4 43.70 -35.76 -10.14
CA ILE A 4 43.40 -34.97 -11.35
C ILE A 4 43.50 -33.49 -10.97
N LYS A 5 44.74 -33.01 -10.99
CA LYS A 5 45.04 -31.59 -11.23
C LYS A 5 44.85 -31.35 -12.72
N GLY A 6 44.12 -30.29 -13.07
CA GLY A 6 44.12 -29.73 -14.42
C GLY A 6 42.84 -29.97 -15.21
N VAL A 7 41.69 -29.49 -14.70
CA VAL A 7 40.58 -29.10 -15.59
C VAL A 7 40.65 -27.59 -15.71
N SER A 8 40.90 -27.11 -16.93
CA SER A 8 41.08 -25.68 -17.20
C SER A 8 39.81 -24.90 -16.83
N LYS A 9 39.98 -23.67 -16.31
CA LYS A 9 38.88 -22.73 -16.03
C LYS A 9 37.95 -22.50 -17.23
N PHE A 10 38.36 -22.90 -18.44
CA PHE A 10 37.60 -22.82 -19.67
C PHE A 10 36.49 -23.87 -19.77
N PHE A 11 36.69 -25.09 -19.24
CA PHE A 11 35.69 -26.16 -19.29
C PHE A 11 34.56 -25.99 -18.26
N VAL A 12 34.84 -25.39 -17.10
CA VAL A 12 33.82 -25.05 -16.10
C VAL A 12 32.93 -23.89 -16.60
N LEU A 13 33.49 -22.94 -17.35
CA LEU A 13 32.74 -21.83 -17.94
C LEU A 13 31.83 -22.29 -19.10
N LEU A 14 32.28 -23.25 -19.92
CA LEU A 14 31.47 -23.86 -20.98
C LEU A 14 30.31 -24.72 -20.43
N PHE A 15 30.49 -25.38 -19.29
CA PHE A 15 29.40 -26.11 -18.63
C PHE A 15 28.36 -25.17 -18.03
N ILE A 16 28.75 -24.01 -17.50
CA ILE A 16 27.82 -23.01 -16.94
C ILE A 16 27.02 -22.30 -18.05
N ILE A 17 27.63 -22.03 -19.20
CA ILE A 17 26.92 -21.42 -20.35
C ILE A 17 25.93 -22.43 -20.98
N ALA A 18 26.29 -23.71 -21.06
CA ALA A 18 25.37 -24.77 -21.51
C ALA A 18 24.22 -25.02 -20.52
N PHE A 19 24.45 -24.87 -19.21
CA PHE A 19 23.39 -24.95 -18.20
C PHE A 19 22.49 -23.71 -18.19
N LEU A 20 23.01 -22.51 -18.48
CA LEU A 20 22.20 -21.30 -18.65
C LEU A 20 21.32 -21.33 -19.91
N HIS A 21 21.80 -21.92 -21.02
CA HIS A 21 20.98 -22.05 -22.23
C HIS A 21 19.89 -23.13 -22.12
N LEU A 22 20.09 -24.17 -21.28
CA LEU A 22 19.06 -25.18 -21.03
C LEU A 22 17.92 -24.67 -20.14
N ILE A 23 18.17 -23.65 -19.31
CA ILE A 23 17.15 -23.01 -18.46
C ILE A 23 16.31 -21.99 -19.26
N THR A 24 16.82 -21.47 -20.39
CA THR A 24 16.11 -20.49 -21.23
C THR A 24 15.21 -21.10 -22.31
N GLN A 25 15.08 -22.43 -22.39
CA GLN A 25 14.28 -23.11 -23.42
C GLN A 25 13.25 -24.12 -22.89
N GLN A 26 12.93 -24.09 -21.59
CA GLN A 26 11.60 -24.57 -21.18
C GLN A 26 10.62 -23.43 -21.38
N ASP A 27 10.05 -23.38 -22.60
CA ASP A 27 8.71 -22.86 -22.80
C ASP A 27 7.81 -23.57 -21.79
N VAL A 28 7.59 -22.93 -20.65
CA VAL A 28 6.50 -23.24 -19.75
C VAL A 28 5.25 -22.80 -20.49
N ASN A 29 4.84 -23.62 -21.44
CA ASN A 29 3.47 -23.68 -21.90
C ASN A 29 2.69 -24.31 -20.73
N ALA A 30 2.56 -23.52 -19.65
CA ALA A 30 1.57 -23.76 -18.63
C ALA A 30 0.23 -23.60 -19.35
N GLN A 31 -0.26 -24.71 -19.90
CA GLN A 31 -1.68 -24.89 -20.06
C GLN A 31 -2.25 -24.72 -18.66
N VAL A 32 -2.69 -23.49 -18.39
CA VAL A 32 -3.62 -23.19 -17.32
C VAL A 32 -4.83 -24.04 -17.65
N THR A 33 -4.90 -25.21 -17.04
CA THR A 33 -6.13 -25.96 -16.89
C THR A 33 -7.03 -25.06 -16.08
N SER A 34 -7.76 -24.20 -16.79
CA SER A 34 -8.84 -23.39 -16.24
C SER A 34 -9.89 -24.38 -15.76
N THR A 35 -9.79 -24.78 -14.49
CA THR A 35 -10.95 -25.31 -13.79
C THR A 35 -11.99 -24.21 -13.85
N ASN A 36 -13.00 -24.45 -14.67
CA ASN A 36 -14.05 -23.51 -15.05
C ASN A 36 -15.01 -23.32 -13.86
N THR A 37 -14.48 -22.89 -12.72
CA THR A 37 -15.27 -22.38 -11.61
C THR A 37 -15.64 -20.95 -12.00
N LYS A 38 -16.84 -20.82 -12.57
CA LYS A 38 -17.44 -19.52 -12.90
C LYS A 38 -17.39 -18.66 -11.64
N GLN A 39 -16.48 -17.68 -11.58
CA GLN A 39 -16.41 -16.77 -10.43
C GLN A 39 -17.78 -16.12 -10.23
N PRO A 40 -18.22 -15.95 -8.97
CA PRO A 40 -19.51 -15.32 -8.71
C PRO A 40 -19.53 -13.91 -9.28
N GLU A 41 -20.66 -13.51 -9.88
CA GLU A 41 -20.81 -12.19 -10.48
C GLU A 41 -21.22 -11.16 -9.39
N LEU A 42 -20.25 -10.80 -8.53
CA LEU A 42 -20.48 -10.02 -7.30
C LEU A 42 -20.78 -8.53 -7.54
N ALA A 43 -20.19 -7.93 -8.57
CA ALA A 43 -20.30 -6.50 -8.89
C ALA A 43 -20.93 -6.28 -10.27
N LYS A 44 -22.02 -6.98 -10.58
CA LYS A 44 -22.67 -6.99 -11.91
C LYS A 44 -22.98 -5.59 -12.47
N ASP A 45 -23.41 -4.67 -11.61
CA ASP A 45 -23.88 -3.33 -11.97
C ASP A 45 -22.75 -2.29 -12.11
N ALA A 46 -21.49 -2.69 -11.96
CA ALA A 46 -20.32 -1.82 -12.11
C ALA A 46 -19.58 -2.05 -13.44
N LYS A 47 -18.93 -1.03 -13.99
CA LYS A 47 -18.06 -1.17 -15.17
C LYS A 47 -16.81 -1.99 -14.85
N SER A 48 -16.16 -1.68 -13.73
CA SER A 48 -15.03 -2.43 -13.18
C SER A 48 -15.07 -2.52 -11.67
N ALA A 49 -14.43 -3.54 -11.12
CA ALA A 49 -14.26 -3.73 -9.70
C ALA A 49 -13.02 -4.58 -9.36
N ILE A 50 -12.50 -4.41 -8.14
CA ILE A 50 -11.47 -5.27 -7.56
C ILE A 50 -11.69 -5.38 -6.06
N LEU A 51 -11.31 -6.52 -5.50
CA LEU A 51 -11.21 -6.75 -4.05
C LEU A 51 -9.82 -7.30 -3.76
N ILE A 52 -9.09 -6.63 -2.87
CA ILE A 52 -7.79 -7.09 -2.39
C ILE A 52 -7.76 -7.17 -0.87
N GLU A 53 -6.88 -8.01 -0.33
CA GLU A 53 -6.42 -7.90 1.04
C GLU A 53 -5.27 -6.89 1.13
N GLN A 54 -5.30 -6.01 2.13
CA GLN A 54 -4.45 -4.83 2.19
C GLN A 54 -2.97 -5.16 2.41
N ARG A 55 -2.63 -6.05 3.36
CA ARG A 55 -1.22 -6.31 3.72
C ARG A 55 -0.47 -6.99 2.58
N THR A 56 -1.00 -8.12 2.14
CA THR A 56 -0.38 -8.98 1.13
C THR A 56 -0.57 -8.44 -0.29
N GLY A 57 -1.63 -7.65 -0.53
CA GLY A 57 -2.05 -7.30 -1.88
C GLY A 57 -2.71 -8.47 -2.65
N ALA A 58 -3.07 -9.56 -1.96
CA ALA A 58 -3.72 -10.70 -2.58
C ALA A 58 -5.05 -10.26 -3.22
N ILE A 59 -5.19 -10.51 -4.53
CA ILE A 59 -6.43 -10.24 -5.28
C ILE A 59 -7.42 -11.35 -4.98
N LEU A 60 -8.54 -11.00 -4.36
CA LEU A 60 -9.62 -11.92 -3.97
C LEU A 60 -10.73 -11.96 -5.02
N TYR A 61 -10.90 -10.87 -5.77
CA TYR A 61 -11.85 -10.75 -6.88
C TYR A 61 -11.36 -9.71 -7.90
N ASP A 62 -11.55 -10.00 -9.18
CA ASP A 62 -11.26 -9.09 -10.30
C ASP A 62 -12.46 -9.05 -11.25
N LYS A 63 -12.92 -7.83 -11.56
CA LYS A 63 -13.81 -7.56 -12.69
C LYS A 63 -13.24 -6.41 -13.50
N LYS A 64 -12.47 -6.74 -14.55
CA LYS A 64 -11.87 -5.73 -15.46
C LYS A 64 -11.07 -4.69 -14.67
N ALA A 65 -10.31 -5.12 -13.66
CA ALA A 65 -9.71 -4.20 -12.70
C ALA A 65 -8.78 -3.15 -13.35
N HIS A 66 -8.15 -3.49 -14.48
CA HIS A 66 -7.28 -2.61 -15.27
C HIS A 66 -8.01 -1.77 -16.34
N GLN A 67 -9.35 -1.79 -16.37
CA GLN A 67 -10.10 -0.93 -17.28
C GLN A 67 -9.92 0.54 -16.90
N VAL A 68 -9.43 1.33 -17.86
CA VAL A 68 -9.22 2.77 -17.72
C VAL A 68 -10.56 3.50 -17.68
N LEU A 69 -10.80 4.24 -16.60
CA LEU A 69 -12.02 4.99 -16.32
C LEU A 69 -11.68 6.31 -15.62
N PRO A 70 -12.53 7.35 -15.73
CA PRO A 70 -12.37 8.56 -14.94
C PRO A 70 -12.61 8.26 -13.44
N PRO A 71 -11.68 8.63 -12.54
CA PRO A 71 -11.76 8.32 -11.11
C PRO A 71 -12.74 9.20 -10.32
N ALA A 72 -13.16 10.34 -10.88
CA ALA A 72 -13.89 11.38 -10.13
C ALA A 72 -13.18 11.69 -8.78
N SER A 73 -13.94 12.03 -7.73
CA SER A 73 -13.39 12.32 -6.40
C SER A 73 -12.59 11.20 -5.72
N MET A 74 -12.51 9.98 -6.28
CA MET A 74 -11.53 8.98 -5.80
C MET A 74 -10.08 9.45 -6.03
N THR A 75 -9.87 10.40 -6.94
CA THR A 75 -8.61 11.17 -7.08
C THR A 75 -8.05 11.66 -5.75
N LYS A 76 -8.94 12.06 -4.83
CA LYS A 76 -8.55 12.56 -3.51
C LYS A 76 -7.87 11.51 -2.64
N LEU A 77 -7.90 10.22 -2.98
CA LEU A 77 -7.06 9.22 -2.33
C LEU A 77 -5.57 9.52 -2.52
N MET A 78 -5.16 9.93 -3.73
CA MET A 78 -3.79 10.37 -3.99
C MET A 78 -3.48 11.70 -3.30
N THR A 79 -4.44 12.63 -3.28
CA THR A 79 -4.30 13.90 -2.54
C THR A 79 -4.10 13.66 -1.05
N LEU A 80 -4.93 12.81 -0.43
CA LEU A 80 -4.81 12.41 0.97
C LEU A 80 -3.49 11.70 1.23
N LEU A 81 -3.05 10.79 0.34
CA LEU A 81 -1.76 10.11 0.47
C LEU A 81 -0.60 11.10 0.55
N LEU A 82 -0.56 12.08 -0.37
CA LEU A 82 0.48 13.10 -0.34
C LEU A 82 0.39 14.01 0.89
N ILE A 83 -0.82 14.33 1.38
CA ILE A 83 -0.98 15.09 2.63
C ILE A 83 -0.45 14.30 3.82
N MET A 84 -0.78 13.01 3.94
CA MET A 84 -0.30 12.13 5.01
C MET A 84 1.22 11.98 4.96
N GLU A 85 1.82 11.89 3.77
CA GLU A 85 3.28 11.88 3.60
C GLU A 85 3.96 13.16 4.11
N GLU A 86 3.36 14.33 3.88
CA GLU A 86 3.93 15.61 4.33
C GLU A 86 3.72 15.81 5.84
N LEU A 87 2.63 15.29 6.42
CA LEU A 87 2.42 15.23 7.87
C LEU A 87 3.44 14.29 8.55
N ASP A 88 3.68 13.10 7.98
CA ASP A 88 4.66 12.13 8.49
C ASP A 88 6.11 12.65 8.41
N LYS A 89 6.42 13.46 7.39
CA LYS A 89 7.70 14.18 7.26
C LYS A 89 7.80 15.45 8.09
N GLU A 90 6.74 15.84 8.80
CA GLU A 90 6.63 17.06 9.59
C GLU A 90 6.87 18.36 8.78
N THR A 91 6.63 18.35 7.46
CA THR A 91 6.75 19.55 6.60
C THR A 91 5.52 20.45 6.67
N ILE A 92 4.40 19.89 7.15
CA ILE A 92 3.19 20.58 7.57
C ILE A 92 2.74 19.96 8.91
N THR A 93 1.95 20.70 9.70
CA THR A 93 1.39 20.20 10.97
C THR A 93 -0.12 20.38 10.98
N LEU A 94 -0.83 19.56 11.76
CA LEU A 94 -2.30 19.64 11.87
C LEU A 94 -2.81 21.00 12.37
N ASP A 95 -2.03 21.67 13.23
CA ASP A 95 -2.35 22.98 13.81
C ASP A 95 -1.96 24.17 12.93
N GLU A 96 -1.28 23.93 11.81
CA GLU A 96 -0.89 24.98 10.89
C GLU A 96 -2.13 25.62 10.23
N ASN A 97 -2.20 26.96 10.23
CA ASN A 97 -3.22 27.70 9.51
C ASN A 97 -2.79 27.95 8.07
N ILE A 98 -3.64 27.56 7.12
CA ILE A 98 -3.44 27.77 5.69
C ILE A 98 -4.33 28.92 5.24
N ARG A 99 -3.73 29.93 4.65
CA ARG A 99 -4.46 31.03 4.01
C ARG A 99 -4.99 30.59 2.67
N VAL A 100 -6.30 30.67 2.48
CA VAL A 100 -7.00 30.20 1.27
C VAL A 100 -6.78 31.19 0.12
N SER A 101 -6.41 30.68 -1.05
CA SER A 101 -6.26 31.48 -2.27
C SER A 101 -7.60 31.77 -2.93
N GLU A 102 -7.64 32.79 -3.80
CA GLU A 102 -8.82 33.04 -4.66
C GLU A 102 -9.14 31.83 -5.54
N HIS A 103 -8.12 31.12 -6.02
CA HIS A 103 -8.28 29.91 -6.84
C HIS A 103 -8.95 28.78 -6.06
N ALA A 104 -8.46 28.46 -4.86
CA ALA A 104 -9.07 27.45 -3.99
C ALA A 104 -10.52 27.80 -3.60
N ALA A 105 -10.79 29.07 -3.28
CA ALA A 105 -12.14 29.55 -2.98
C ALA A 105 -13.08 29.50 -4.20
N SER A 106 -12.55 29.64 -5.42
CA SER A 106 -13.33 29.60 -6.66
C SER A 106 -13.76 28.22 -7.12
N MET A 107 -13.27 27.16 -6.46
CA MET A 107 -13.59 25.78 -6.84
C MET A 107 -15.11 25.54 -6.84
N GLY A 108 -15.59 24.66 -7.73
CA GLY A 108 -16.98 24.20 -7.72
C GLY A 108 -17.11 22.76 -7.21
N GLY A 109 -18.33 22.23 -7.19
CA GLY A 109 -18.59 20.83 -6.80
C GLY A 109 -18.79 20.67 -5.29
N SER A 110 -18.27 19.59 -4.70
CA SER A 110 -18.31 19.40 -3.24
C SER A 110 -17.32 20.36 -2.58
N GLN A 111 -17.80 21.14 -1.61
CA GLN A 111 -17.03 22.22 -0.97
C GLN A 111 -17.35 22.31 0.51
N ILE A 112 -16.47 22.98 1.25
CA ILE A 112 -16.73 23.48 2.61
C ILE A 112 -16.91 25.01 2.61
N PHE A 113 -17.02 25.59 1.40
CA PHE A 113 -17.30 26.99 1.11
C PHE A 113 -16.24 27.93 1.63
N LEU A 114 -14.97 27.61 1.33
CA LEU A 114 -13.86 28.45 1.74
C LEU A 114 -13.91 29.84 1.09
N GLU A 115 -13.57 30.88 1.87
CA GLU A 115 -13.48 32.26 1.39
C GLU A 115 -12.03 32.67 1.08
N ALA A 116 -11.85 33.49 0.04
CA ALA A 116 -10.52 33.96 -0.33
C ALA A 116 -9.90 34.81 0.79
N GLY A 117 -8.69 34.43 1.21
CA GLY A 117 -7.93 35.09 2.26
C GLY A 117 -8.26 34.64 3.68
N GLU A 118 -9.28 33.80 3.89
CA GLU A 118 -9.52 33.20 5.21
C GLU A 118 -8.40 32.23 5.59
N GLU A 119 -8.28 31.93 6.88
CA GLU A 119 -7.31 30.97 7.39
C GLU A 119 -8.00 29.74 7.98
N MET A 120 -7.52 28.55 7.63
CA MET A 120 -8.05 27.29 8.15
C MET A 120 -6.96 26.32 8.54
N LYS A 121 -7.14 25.64 9.68
CA LYS A 121 -6.23 24.59 10.13
C LYS A 121 -6.13 23.46 9.12
N VAL A 122 -4.92 22.92 8.94
CA VAL A 122 -4.67 21.70 8.14
C VAL A 122 -5.59 20.56 8.56
N GLU A 123 -5.84 20.38 9.86
CA GLU A 123 -6.75 19.33 10.37
C GLU A 123 -8.18 19.48 9.83
N ASP A 124 -8.69 20.71 9.76
CA ASP A 124 -10.06 20.99 9.30
C ASP A 124 -10.16 20.88 7.77
N LEU A 125 -9.13 21.32 7.04
CA LEU A 125 -9.03 21.06 5.60
C LEU A 125 -8.99 19.56 5.31
N LEU A 126 -8.20 18.79 6.06
CA LEU A 126 -8.12 17.33 5.96
C LEU A 126 -9.46 16.65 6.22
N LYS A 127 -10.19 17.06 7.27
CA LYS A 127 -11.57 16.61 7.53
C LYS A 127 -12.50 16.92 6.35
N GLY A 128 -12.43 18.12 5.80
CA GLY A 128 -13.20 18.53 4.63
C GLY A 128 -12.99 17.60 3.42
N ILE A 129 -11.73 17.25 3.13
CA ILE A 129 -11.37 16.33 2.04
C ILE A 129 -11.85 14.91 2.33
N ALA A 130 -11.55 14.38 3.53
CA ALA A 130 -11.79 12.99 3.90
C ALA A 130 -13.29 12.67 4.05
N ILE A 131 -14.07 13.59 4.64
CA ILE A 131 -15.49 13.36 5.00
C ILE A 131 -16.40 13.92 3.91
N ALA A 132 -16.30 15.23 3.63
CA ALA A 132 -17.19 15.95 2.73
C ALA A 132 -16.70 15.99 1.26
N SER A 133 -15.52 15.45 0.97
CA SER A 133 -14.94 15.44 -0.37
C SER A 133 -14.67 16.83 -0.95
N ALA A 134 -14.33 17.78 -0.09
CA ALA A 134 -14.18 19.21 -0.39
C ALA A 134 -13.07 19.51 -1.42
N ASN A 135 -13.43 20.18 -2.52
CA ASN A 135 -12.55 20.53 -3.64
C ASN A 135 -11.67 21.73 -3.31
N ASP A 136 -12.28 22.76 -2.74
CA ASP A 136 -11.62 23.95 -2.19
C ASP A 136 -10.52 23.59 -1.20
N ALA A 137 -10.81 22.71 -0.22
CA ALA A 137 -9.81 22.22 0.72
C ALA A 137 -8.69 21.41 0.05
N SER A 138 -9.02 20.62 -0.97
CA SER A 138 -8.02 19.84 -1.73
C SER A 138 -7.04 20.74 -2.47
N VAL A 139 -7.54 21.83 -3.08
CA VAL A 139 -6.70 22.81 -3.79
C VAL A 139 -5.87 23.63 -2.79
N ALA A 140 -6.47 24.09 -1.69
CA ALA A 140 -5.74 24.85 -0.66
C ALA A 140 -4.55 24.07 -0.09
N LEU A 141 -4.73 22.79 0.27
CA LEU A 141 -3.62 21.95 0.74
C LEU A 141 -2.63 21.60 -0.38
N ALA A 142 -3.09 21.40 -1.61
CA ALA A 142 -2.21 21.18 -2.76
C ALA A 142 -1.28 22.37 -3.02
N GLU A 143 -1.82 23.58 -3.02
CA GLU A 143 -1.06 24.83 -3.14
C GLU A 143 -0.09 25.01 -1.97
N ARG A 144 -0.52 24.72 -0.74
CA ARG A 144 0.39 24.78 0.41
C ARG A 144 1.58 23.80 0.29
N ILE A 145 1.34 22.58 -0.18
CA ILE A 145 2.35 21.52 -0.24
C ILE A 145 3.33 21.71 -1.41
N ALA A 146 2.85 22.22 -2.54
CA ALA A 146 3.65 22.26 -3.78
C ALA A 146 3.84 23.67 -4.35
N GLY A 147 3.29 24.69 -3.72
CA GLY A 147 3.29 26.09 -4.17
C GLY A 147 2.20 26.40 -5.20
N THR A 148 1.81 25.44 -6.04
CA THR A 148 0.75 25.57 -7.05
C THR A 148 0.01 24.24 -7.25
N GLU A 149 -1.23 24.29 -7.74
CA GLU A 149 -1.98 23.09 -8.13
C GLU A 149 -1.22 22.25 -9.16
N ASP A 150 -0.65 22.88 -10.19
CA ASP A 150 0.12 22.19 -11.24
C ASP A 150 1.35 21.46 -10.70
N ALA A 151 2.07 22.07 -9.76
CA ALA A 151 3.20 21.42 -9.09
C ALA A 151 2.73 20.24 -8.24
N PHE A 152 1.57 20.34 -7.60
CA PHE A 152 0.98 19.23 -6.85
C PHE A 152 0.58 18.08 -7.78
N VAL A 153 -0.04 18.37 -8.92
CA VAL A 153 -0.38 17.36 -9.95
C VAL A 153 0.87 16.63 -10.46
N LYS A 154 2.01 17.34 -10.60
CA LYS A 154 3.30 16.70 -10.90
C LYS A 154 3.73 15.73 -9.79
N LYS A 155 3.58 16.10 -8.51
CA LYS A 155 3.82 15.20 -7.37
C LYS A 155 2.89 13.99 -7.41
N MET A 156 1.60 14.17 -7.69
CA MET A 156 0.63 13.07 -7.80
C MET A 156 1.04 12.04 -8.86
N ASN A 157 1.43 12.51 -10.05
CA ASN A 157 1.86 11.63 -11.14
C ASN A 157 3.26 11.05 -10.94
N LEU A 158 4.14 11.72 -10.18
CA LEU A 158 5.40 11.11 -9.72
C LEU A 158 5.12 9.95 -8.77
N LYS A 159 4.27 10.17 -7.76
CA LYS A 159 3.85 9.12 -6.82
C LYS A 159 3.18 7.95 -7.53
N ALA A 160 2.31 8.21 -8.51
CA ALA A 160 1.70 7.17 -9.32
C ALA A 160 2.76 6.29 -10.02
N ARG A 161 3.84 6.88 -10.56
CA ARG A 161 4.95 6.13 -11.17
C ARG A 161 5.78 5.36 -10.14
N GLU A 162 6.05 5.94 -8.97
CA GLU A 162 6.73 5.26 -7.86
C GLU A 162 5.97 4.01 -7.40
N LEU A 163 4.63 4.07 -7.43
CA LEU A 163 3.73 2.95 -7.12
C LEU A 163 3.50 1.99 -8.30
N GLY A 164 4.11 2.22 -9.46
CA GLY A 164 3.96 1.38 -10.66
C GLY A 164 2.60 1.48 -11.36
N LEU A 165 1.89 2.59 -11.21
CA LEU A 165 0.52 2.79 -11.72
C LEU A 165 0.55 3.30 -13.17
N GLU A 166 0.77 2.39 -14.12
CA GLU A 166 0.94 2.73 -15.54
C GLU A 166 -0.32 3.28 -16.22
N ASN A 167 -1.51 3.00 -15.66
CA ASN A 167 -2.80 3.38 -16.24
C ASN A 167 -3.47 4.56 -15.53
N THR A 168 -2.72 5.28 -14.71
CA THR A 168 -3.20 6.43 -13.93
C THR A 168 -2.52 7.72 -14.38
N ASN A 169 -3.33 8.75 -14.64
CA ASN A 169 -2.84 10.10 -14.87
C ASN A 169 -3.83 11.12 -14.25
N PHE A 170 -3.33 11.93 -13.32
CA PHE A 170 -4.08 13.00 -12.68
C PHE A 170 -3.85 14.33 -13.40
N LYS A 171 -4.89 15.17 -13.42
CA LYS A 171 -4.89 16.54 -13.98
C LYS A 171 -5.22 17.62 -12.97
N ASN A 172 -5.73 17.24 -11.80
CA ASN A 172 -6.08 18.12 -10.69
C ASN A 172 -6.14 17.26 -9.40
N PRO A 173 -6.12 17.86 -8.18
CA PRO A 173 -6.17 17.13 -6.92
C PRO A 173 -7.60 16.77 -6.50
N THR A 174 -8.61 17.17 -7.27
CA THR A 174 -10.02 17.08 -6.87
C THR A 174 -10.75 15.92 -7.52
N GLY A 175 -10.39 15.55 -8.74
CA GLY A 175 -11.15 14.64 -9.59
C GLY A 175 -12.27 15.30 -10.39
N LEU A 176 -12.25 16.63 -10.53
CA LEU A 176 -13.12 17.30 -11.50
C LEU A 176 -12.78 16.83 -12.92
N PRO A 177 -13.76 16.72 -13.83
CA PRO A 177 -13.53 16.25 -15.19
C PRO A 177 -12.46 17.07 -15.92
N ALA A 178 -11.48 16.37 -16.47
CA ALA A 178 -10.43 16.95 -17.30
C ALA A 178 -9.95 15.90 -18.31
N ALA A 179 -9.54 16.35 -19.49
CA ALA A 179 -9.03 15.45 -20.52
C ALA A 179 -7.81 14.65 -20.00
N GLU A 180 -7.77 13.34 -20.29
CA GLU A 180 -6.75 12.41 -19.80
C GLU A 180 -6.70 12.22 -18.27
N HIS A 181 -7.70 12.70 -17.50
CA HIS A 181 -7.79 12.43 -16.06
C HIS A 181 -8.40 11.04 -15.82
N LYS A 182 -7.53 10.04 -15.60
CA LYS A 182 -7.90 8.62 -15.67
C LYS A 182 -7.17 7.76 -14.64
N SER A 183 -7.77 6.62 -14.34
CA SER A 183 -7.22 5.59 -13.44
C SER A 183 -7.89 4.24 -13.76
N THR A 184 -7.52 3.20 -13.00
CA THR A 184 -8.21 1.90 -13.00
C THR A 184 -8.69 1.54 -11.59
N ALA A 185 -9.50 0.49 -11.47
CA ALA A 185 -9.92 -0.02 -10.16
C ALA A 185 -8.74 -0.64 -9.41
N TYR A 186 -7.84 -1.32 -10.13
CA TYR A 186 -6.57 -1.84 -9.60
C TYR A 186 -5.72 -0.70 -9.02
N ASP A 187 -5.46 0.34 -9.80
CA ASP A 187 -4.58 1.45 -9.39
C ASP A 187 -5.16 2.20 -8.18
N MET A 188 -6.48 2.40 -8.13
CA MET A 188 -7.15 2.97 -6.95
C MET A 188 -7.00 2.08 -5.70
N ALA A 189 -7.02 0.75 -5.86
CA ALA A 189 -6.80 -0.18 -4.75
C ALA A 189 -5.36 -0.12 -4.24
N ILE A 190 -4.38 0.05 -5.12
CA ILE A 190 -2.96 0.23 -4.74
C ILE A 190 -2.75 1.56 -4.02
N ILE A 191 -3.34 2.67 -4.51
CA ILE A 191 -3.27 3.97 -3.81
C ILE A 191 -3.92 3.88 -2.43
N ALA A 192 -5.08 3.21 -2.31
CA ALA A 192 -5.71 3.00 -1.02
C ALA A 192 -4.89 2.09 -0.10
N LYS A 193 -4.24 1.05 -0.63
CA LYS A 193 -3.32 0.19 0.12
C LYS A 193 -2.18 1.01 0.71
N GLU A 194 -1.57 1.89 -0.08
CA GLU A 194 -0.49 2.77 0.38
C GLU A 194 -0.98 3.79 1.41
N LEU A 195 -2.12 4.45 1.14
CA LEU A 195 -2.73 5.40 2.09
C LEU A 195 -3.03 4.75 3.45
N LEU A 196 -3.42 3.47 3.47
CA LEU A 196 -3.72 2.74 4.70
C LEU A 196 -2.48 2.35 5.53
N ASN A 197 -1.27 2.60 5.04
CA ASN A 197 -0.06 2.53 5.87
C ASN A 197 -0.03 3.66 6.91
N TYR A 198 -0.70 4.79 6.64
CA TYR A 198 -0.90 5.91 7.56
C TYR A 198 -2.17 5.66 8.40
N LYS A 199 -2.03 4.95 9.52
CA LYS A 199 -3.16 4.41 10.32
C LYS A 199 -4.15 5.48 10.78
N GLU A 200 -3.69 6.71 10.95
CA GLU A 200 -4.47 7.86 11.38
C GLU A 200 -5.57 8.22 10.37
N ILE A 201 -5.42 7.86 9.08
CA ILE A 201 -6.39 8.25 8.04
C ILE A 201 -7.80 7.72 8.32
N THR A 202 -7.92 6.52 8.88
CA THR A 202 -9.24 5.91 9.19
C THR A 202 -9.95 6.61 10.34
N SER A 203 -9.23 7.36 11.17
CA SER A 203 -9.84 8.24 12.18
C SER A 203 -10.62 9.41 11.57
N TYR A 204 -10.33 9.76 10.32
CA TYR A 204 -11.07 10.75 9.52
C TYR A 204 -12.09 10.05 8.62
N THR A 205 -11.66 9.12 7.78
CA THR A 205 -12.53 8.50 6.76
C THR A 205 -13.59 7.56 7.34
N GLY A 206 -13.39 7.05 8.56
CA GLY A 206 -14.32 6.18 9.25
C GLY A 206 -15.43 6.90 10.02
N LYS A 207 -15.34 8.23 10.17
CA LYS A 207 -16.40 9.03 10.80
C LYS A 207 -17.59 9.18 9.87
N TYR A 208 -18.80 8.95 10.38
CA TYR A 208 -20.03 9.23 9.64
C TYR A 208 -20.29 10.73 9.46
N GLU A 209 -19.95 11.51 10.47
CA GLU A 209 -20.09 12.97 10.52
C GLU A 209 -19.02 13.54 11.45
N ASP A 210 -18.70 14.81 11.24
CA ASP A 210 -17.80 15.58 12.11
C ASP A 210 -18.10 17.08 11.92
N TYR A 211 -17.33 17.93 12.58
CA TYR A 211 -17.48 19.37 12.49
C TYR A 211 -16.12 20.02 12.22
N LEU A 212 -16.14 21.05 11.35
CA LEU A 212 -15.04 22.01 11.23
C LEU A 212 -15.22 23.10 12.26
N ARG A 213 -14.11 23.69 12.74
CA ARG A 213 -14.12 24.81 13.70
C ARG A 213 -15.00 24.50 14.92
N LYS A 214 -14.88 23.26 15.41
CA LYS A 214 -15.76 22.73 16.45
C LYS A 214 -15.72 23.61 17.70
N GLY A 215 -16.88 24.00 18.20
CA GLY A 215 -17.03 24.89 19.37
C GLY A 215 -16.80 26.38 19.08
N GLN A 216 -16.66 26.79 17.82
CA GLN A 216 -16.60 28.20 17.40
C GLN A 216 -17.96 28.67 16.85
N GLU A 217 -18.18 29.98 16.77
CA GLU A 217 -19.46 30.55 16.27
C GLU A 217 -19.79 30.14 14.83
N ASN A 218 -18.77 29.87 14.01
CA ASN A 218 -18.88 29.45 12.61
C ASN A 218 -18.62 27.95 12.41
N GLU A 219 -18.95 27.12 13.41
CA GLU A 219 -18.91 25.67 13.33
C GLU A 219 -19.66 25.16 12.08
N PHE A 220 -19.07 24.23 11.34
CA PHE A 220 -19.64 23.72 10.09
C PHE A 220 -19.72 22.20 10.11
N TRP A 221 -20.94 21.69 9.92
CA TRP A 221 -21.21 20.25 9.96
C TRP A 221 -20.81 19.55 8.66
N LEU A 222 -20.07 18.45 8.80
CA LEU A 222 -19.67 17.57 7.71
C LEU A 222 -20.41 16.25 7.81
N VAL A 223 -20.84 15.74 6.65
CA VAL A 223 -21.41 14.39 6.56
C VAL A 223 -20.63 13.58 5.55
N ASN A 224 -20.24 12.37 5.95
CA ASN A 224 -19.46 11.50 5.09
C ASN A 224 -20.26 11.10 3.85
N THR A 225 -19.63 11.26 2.69
CA THR A 225 -20.17 10.82 1.40
C THR A 225 -20.27 9.30 1.30
N ASN A 226 -19.38 8.56 1.98
CA ASN A 226 -19.45 7.12 2.12
C ASN A 226 -20.39 6.74 3.27
N LYS A 227 -21.64 6.39 2.94
CA LYS A 227 -22.62 5.98 3.95
C LYS A 227 -22.34 4.62 4.57
N LEU A 228 -21.51 3.77 3.95
CA LEU A 228 -21.21 2.44 4.47
C LEU A 228 -20.49 2.48 5.83
N VAL A 229 -19.78 3.56 6.16
CA VAL A 229 -19.14 3.73 7.48
C VAL A 229 -20.12 3.65 8.66
N LYS A 230 -21.41 3.92 8.41
CA LYS A 230 -22.48 3.81 9.42
C LYS A 230 -23.28 2.52 9.32
N PHE A 231 -23.38 1.94 8.12
CA PHE A 231 -24.34 0.88 7.81
C PHE A 231 -23.72 -0.48 7.52
N TYR A 232 -22.40 -0.57 7.40
CA TYR A 232 -21.67 -1.81 7.21
C TYR A 232 -20.61 -1.93 8.30
N ASP A 233 -20.78 -2.91 9.17
CA ASP A 233 -19.85 -3.18 10.26
C ASP A 233 -18.41 -3.37 9.75
N GLY A 234 -17.43 -2.81 10.46
CA GLY A 234 -16.01 -2.86 10.11
C GLY A 234 -15.55 -1.93 8.98
N VAL A 235 -16.45 -1.23 8.27
CA VAL A 235 -16.05 -0.23 7.25
C VAL A 235 -15.61 1.06 7.93
N ASP A 236 -14.38 1.50 7.63
CA ASP A 236 -13.77 2.72 8.18
C ASP A 236 -13.16 3.63 7.09
N GLY A 237 -13.61 3.47 5.84
CA GLY A 237 -13.19 4.33 4.74
C GLY A 237 -13.59 3.83 3.35
N LEU A 238 -13.06 4.38 2.25
CA LEU A 238 -12.19 5.55 2.20
C LEU A 238 -12.84 6.69 1.42
N LYS A 239 -13.18 6.48 0.14
CA LYS A 239 -13.54 7.59 -0.74
C LYS A 239 -14.53 7.24 -1.84
N THR A 240 -15.62 7.99 -1.87
CA THR A 240 -16.58 8.00 -2.98
C THR A 240 -16.13 8.90 -4.14
N GLY A 241 -16.62 8.63 -5.34
CA GLY A 241 -16.50 9.51 -6.51
C GLY A 241 -17.77 9.53 -7.35
N TYR A 242 -18.14 10.68 -7.88
CA TYR A 242 -19.22 10.83 -8.84
C TYR A 242 -18.98 12.01 -9.77
N THR A 243 -19.16 11.75 -11.07
CA THR A 243 -19.41 12.75 -12.12
C THR A 243 -20.36 12.13 -13.15
N ASN A 244 -20.92 12.93 -14.06
CA ASN A 244 -21.77 12.38 -15.13
C ASN A 244 -21.02 11.36 -16.00
N GLU A 245 -19.73 11.56 -16.22
CA GLU A 245 -18.86 10.68 -17.01
C GLU A 245 -18.47 9.41 -16.24
N ALA A 246 -18.02 9.56 -14.98
CA ALA A 246 -17.55 8.47 -14.14
C ALA A 246 -18.66 7.61 -13.55
N LYS A 247 -19.88 8.16 -13.46
CA LYS A 247 -20.98 7.58 -12.68
C LYS A 247 -20.55 7.34 -11.23
N TYR A 248 -21.20 6.45 -10.49
CA TYR A 248 -20.95 6.24 -9.07
C TYR A 248 -19.77 5.28 -8.85
N CYS A 249 -18.76 5.77 -8.13
CA CYS A 249 -17.56 5.03 -7.77
C CYS A 249 -17.34 5.03 -6.25
N LEU A 250 -16.62 4.04 -5.73
CA LEU A 250 -16.18 3.96 -4.34
C LEU A 250 -15.00 3.04 -4.19
N THR A 251 -13.99 3.53 -3.45
CA THR A 251 -12.97 2.72 -2.80
C THR A 251 -13.31 2.64 -1.32
N ALA A 252 -13.69 1.44 -0.86
CA ALA A 252 -14.01 1.17 0.53
C ALA A 252 -12.96 0.26 1.16
N THR A 253 -12.75 0.41 2.47
CA THR A 253 -11.99 -0.55 3.26
C THR A 253 -12.82 -0.99 4.45
N ALA A 254 -12.60 -2.23 4.85
CA ALA A 254 -13.12 -2.76 6.09
C ALA A 254 -12.04 -3.56 6.79
N ASN A 255 -12.12 -3.70 8.11
CA ASN A 255 -11.26 -4.58 8.88
C ASN A 255 -12.09 -5.46 9.81
N LYS A 256 -12.00 -6.79 9.62
CA LYS A 256 -12.61 -7.78 10.53
C LYS A 256 -11.67 -8.95 10.71
N ASN A 257 -11.63 -9.51 11.92
CA ASN A 257 -10.88 -10.74 12.23
C ASN A 257 -9.42 -10.69 11.74
N ASN A 258 -8.73 -9.56 11.99
CA ASN A 258 -7.34 -9.30 11.56
C ASN A 258 -7.09 -9.28 10.04
N MET A 259 -8.14 -9.26 9.22
CA MET A 259 -8.07 -9.15 7.77
C MET A 259 -8.64 -7.79 7.35
N ARG A 260 -7.79 -6.93 6.78
CA ARG A 260 -8.23 -5.65 6.19
C ARG A 260 -8.39 -5.83 4.69
N THR A 261 -9.56 -5.50 4.18
CA THR A 261 -9.89 -5.59 2.76
C THR A 261 -10.05 -4.22 2.14
N ILE A 262 -9.80 -4.13 0.84
CA ILE A 262 -10.04 -2.94 0.02
C ILE A 262 -10.89 -3.38 -1.16
N ALA A 263 -12.10 -2.82 -1.25
CA ALA A 263 -13.03 -3.06 -2.35
C ALA A 263 -13.18 -1.77 -3.16
N VAL A 264 -12.88 -1.85 -4.46
CA VAL A 264 -13.06 -0.73 -5.40
C VAL A 264 -14.12 -1.09 -6.41
N VAL A 265 -15.06 -0.17 -6.62
CA VAL A 265 -16.13 -0.24 -7.62
C VAL A 265 -16.11 1.05 -8.43
N MET A 266 -16.08 0.93 -9.76
CA MET A 266 -16.14 2.08 -10.67
C MET A 266 -17.31 1.95 -11.65
N GLY A 267 -17.99 3.07 -11.89
CA GLY A 267 -18.94 3.17 -12.98
C GLY A 267 -20.28 2.47 -12.75
N ALA A 268 -20.80 2.44 -11.52
CA ALA A 268 -22.18 1.99 -11.28
C ALA A 268 -23.19 3.09 -11.61
N GLU A 269 -24.36 2.74 -12.14
CA GLU A 269 -25.35 3.73 -12.60
C GLU A 269 -26.02 4.49 -11.46
N THR A 270 -26.17 3.87 -10.29
CA THR A 270 -26.75 4.51 -9.10
C THR A 270 -25.89 4.34 -7.84
N SER A 271 -26.05 5.25 -6.88
CA SER A 271 -25.43 5.14 -5.56
C SER A 271 -25.82 3.85 -4.82
N LYS A 272 -27.05 3.36 -5.03
CA LYS A 272 -27.57 2.12 -4.44
C LYS A 272 -26.83 0.90 -5.00
N GLU A 273 -26.70 0.78 -6.31
CA GLU A 273 -25.97 -0.30 -6.98
C GLU A 273 -24.48 -0.30 -6.62
N ARG A 274 -23.88 0.90 -6.55
CA ARG A 274 -22.51 1.07 -6.06
C ARG A 274 -22.36 0.50 -4.65
N ASN A 275 -23.23 0.89 -3.72
CA ASN A 275 -23.15 0.43 -2.33
C ASN A 275 -23.39 -1.08 -2.23
N GLN A 276 -24.37 -1.60 -2.97
CA GLN A 276 -24.66 -3.03 -3.04
C GLN A 276 -23.43 -3.81 -3.52
N SER A 277 -22.80 -3.38 -4.61
CA SER A 277 -21.63 -4.03 -5.20
C SER A 277 -20.46 -4.08 -4.21
N VAL A 278 -20.19 -2.97 -3.51
CA VAL A 278 -19.13 -2.92 -2.50
C VAL A 278 -19.45 -3.84 -1.32
N SER A 279 -20.67 -3.79 -0.78
CA SER A 279 -21.07 -4.67 0.34
C SER A 279 -20.95 -6.15 -0.05
N THR A 280 -21.38 -6.53 -1.25
CA THR A 280 -21.26 -7.92 -1.75
C THR A 280 -19.81 -8.36 -1.91
N LEU A 281 -18.91 -7.49 -2.33
CA LEU A 281 -17.47 -7.79 -2.37
C LEU A 281 -16.90 -8.00 -0.96
N LEU A 282 -17.24 -7.13 -0.01
CA LEU A 282 -16.79 -7.25 1.37
C LEU A 282 -17.33 -8.53 2.03
N ASP A 283 -18.62 -8.82 1.84
CA ASP A 283 -19.25 -10.05 2.35
C ASP A 283 -18.57 -11.30 1.77
N PHE A 284 -18.31 -11.30 0.46
CA PHE A 284 -17.57 -12.38 -0.19
C PHE A 284 -16.18 -12.57 0.44
N ALA A 285 -15.45 -11.49 0.71
CA ALA A 285 -14.14 -11.54 1.35
C ALA A 285 -14.22 -12.26 2.70
N TYR A 286 -15.08 -11.78 3.60
CA TYR A 286 -15.15 -12.28 4.97
C TYR A 286 -15.86 -13.63 5.12
N GLN A 287 -16.67 -14.03 4.15
CA GLN A 287 -17.27 -15.36 4.12
C GLN A 287 -16.27 -16.42 3.63
N ASN A 288 -15.51 -16.11 2.59
CA ASN A 288 -14.70 -17.11 1.87
C ASN A 288 -13.23 -17.13 2.28
N TYR A 289 -12.69 -16.01 2.77
CA TYR A 289 -11.28 -15.88 3.10
C TYR A 289 -11.03 -15.61 4.57
N GLU A 290 -9.84 -15.97 5.03
CA GLU A 290 -9.33 -15.64 6.34
C GLU A 290 -7.84 -15.29 6.27
N ALA A 291 -7.39 -14.45 7.21
CA ALA A 291 -5.99 -14.11 7.40
C ALA A 291 -5.41 -14.90 8.57
N ILE A 292 -4.41 -15.74 8.29
CA ILE A 292 -3.76 -16.58 9.28
C ILE A 292 -2.39 -16.01 9.56
N LYS A 293 -2.13 -15.66 10.81
CA LYS A 293 -0.79 -15.24 11.22
C LYS A 293 0.15 -16.44 11.15
N LEU A 294 1.18 -16.35 10.31
CA LEU A 294 2.22 -17.37 10.17
C LEU A 294 3.42 -17.08 11.06
N TYR A 295 3.80 -15.80 11.15
CA TYR A 295 4.92 -15.33 11.95
C TYR A 295 4.55 -14.05 12.69
N GLU A 296 5.13 -13.87 13.87
CA GLU A 296 4.96 -12.66 14.68
C GLU A 296 6.16 -11.72 14.50
N LYS A 297 5.89 -10.42 14.64
CA LYS A 297 6.95 -9.43 14.78
C LYS A 297 7.90 -9.85 15.91
N GLY A 298 9.20 -9.84 15.60
CA GLY A 298 10.25 -10.25 16.54
C GLY A 298 10.63 -11.73 16.48
N ASP A 299 9.92 -12.56 15.71
CA ASP A 299 10.32 -13.95 15.49
C ASP A 299 11.75 -14.01 14.93
N LYS A 300 12.61 -14.79 15.59
CA LYS A 300 13.99 -15.02 15.14
C LYS A 300 13.97 -15.91 13.90
N VAL A 301 14.54 -15.40 12.81
CA VAL A 301 14.64 -16.12 11.53
C VAL A 301 16.01 -16.78 11.37
N THR A 302 17.09 -16.08 11.72
CA THR A 302 18.46 -16.58 11.56
C THR A 302 19.45 -15.81 12.43
N ASP A 303 20.71 -16.25 12.39
CA ASP A 303 21.85 -15.65 13.07
C ASP A 303 22.74 -14.90 12.07
N LEU A 304 23.02 -13.62 12.35
CA LEU A 304 23.92 -12.78 11.56
C LEU A 304 25.29 -12.68 12.22
N LYS A 305 26.27 -13.33 11.59
CA LYS A 305 27.68 -13.26 11.98
C LYS A 305 28.39 -12.10 11.29
N ILE A 306 28.92 -11.16 12.08
CA ILE A 306 29.68 -10.02 11.57
C ILE A 306 31.01 -9.93 12.31
N LEU A 307 32.12 -10.26 11.62
CA LEU A 307 33.47 -10.25 12.20
C LEU A 307 33.92 -8.87 12.69
N LYS A 308 33.43 -7.80 12.07
CA LYS A 308 33.82 -6.41 12.39
C LYS A 308 32.93 -5.75 13.45
N ALA A 309 32.03 -6.50 14.06
CA ALA A 309 31.10 -5.98 15.06
C ALA A 309 31.57 -6.32 16.49
N LYS A 310 31.09 -5.53 17.46
CA LYS A 310 31.43 -5.67 18.89
C LYS A 310 31.05 -7.04 19.47
N LYS A 311 29.95 -7.63 18.99
CA LYS A 311 29.58 -9.03 19.21
C LYS A 311 29.75 -9.80 17.89
N ASN A 312 30.03 -11.10 17.97
CA ASN A 312 30.24 -11.91 16.76
C ASN A 312 28.94 -12.43 16.14
N ASN A 313 27.81 -12.33 16.85
CA ASN A 313 26.53 -12.88 16.44
C ASN A 313 25.38 -11.97 16.88
N TYR A 314 24.42 -11.76 15.98
CA TYR A 314 23.22 -10.97 16.21
C TYR A 314 22.00 -11.70 15.69
N ASP A 315 20.89 -11.63 16.42
CA ASP A 315 19.63 -12.18 15.95
C ASP A 315 19.08 -11.35 14.80
N VAL A 316 18.67 -12.03 13.74
CA VAL A 316 17.89 -11.47 12.65
C VAL A 316 16.44 -11.82 12.88
N VAL A 317 15.60 -10.81 13.02
CA VAL A 317 14.21 -10.97 13.39
C VAL A 317 13.29 -10.37 12.34
N LEU A 318 12.02 -10.78 12.35
CA LEU A 318 10.98 -10.17 11.53
C LEU A 318 10.58 -8.79 12.06
N LYS A 319 10.50 -7.82 11.14
CA LYS A 319 10.06 -6.45 11.46
C LYS A 319 8.56 -6.37 11.76
N GLU A 320 7.76 -7.24 11.12
CA GLU A 320 6.31 -7.19 11.12
C GLU A 320 5.71 -8.60 11.13
N ASP A 321 4.46 -8.72 11.60
CA ASP A 321 3.67 -9.94 11.51
C ASP A 321 3.46 -10.34 10.04
N ILE A 322 3.60 -11.62 9.73
CA ILE A 322 3.31 -12.13 8.38
C ILE A 322 2.00 -12.93 8.40
N PHE A 323 1.11 -12.61 7.46
CA PHE A 323 -0.18 -13.27 7.30
C PHE A 323 -0.27 -14.03 5.98
N LEU A 324 -0.91 -15.19 6.02
CA LEU A 324 -1.37 -15.94 4.85
C LEU A 324 -2.85 -15.70 4.64
N ILE A 325 -3.22 -15.26 3.44
CA ILE A 325 -4.62 -15.16 3.02
C ILE A 325 -4.99 -16.43 2.29
N ARG A 326 -5.95 -17.19 2.81
CA ARG A 326 -6.43 -18.43 2.20
C ARG A 326 -7.94 -18.48 2.13
N LYS A 327 -8.47 -19.37 1.29
CA LYS A 327 -9.89 -19.73 1.35
C LYS A 327 -10.13 -20.63 2.56
N LYS A 328 -11.24 -20.40 3.28
CA LYS A 328 -11.58 -21.18 4.48
C LYS A 328 -11.83 -22.67 4.20
N GLU A 329 -12.19 -23.01 2.97
CA GLU A 329 -12.40 -24.40 2.54
C GLU A 329 -11.08 -25.16 2.30
N GLU A 330 -9.97 -24.44 2.08
CA GLU A 330 -8.66 -25.02 1.81
C GLU A 330 -8.02 -25.48 3.13
N LYS A 331 -7.85 -26.80 3.27
CA LYS A 331 -7.24 -27.41 4.47
C LYS A 331 -5.73 -27.61 4.36
N ASN A 332 -5.17 -27.57 3.14
CA ASN A 332 -3.74 -27.77 2.95
C ASN A 332 -2.98 -26.44 3.18
N ASN A 333 -2.04 -26.47 4.12
CA ASN A 333 -1.21 -25.33 4.52
C ASN A 333 0.26 -25.58 4.23
N SER A 334 0.58 -26.44 3.27
CA SER A 334 1.97 -26.63 2.88
C SER A 334 2.50 -25.36 2.22
N TYR A 335 3.36 -24.64 2.94
CA TYR A 335 4.14 -23.54 2.41
C TYR A 335 5.62 -23.79 2.72
N GLU A 336 6.49 -23.22 1.88
CA GLU A 336 7.93 -23.14 2.09
C GLU A 336 8.32 -21.72 2.44
N THR A 337 9.29 -21.56 3.33
CA THR A 337 9.89 -20.25 3.61
C THR A 337 11.34 -20.23 3.16
N LYS A 338 11.73 -19.12 2.51
CA LYS A 338 13.11 -18.87 2.05
C LYS A 338 13.48 -17.46 2.47
N TRP A 339 14.68 -17.27 3.00
CA TRP A 339 15.17 -15.94 3.36
C TRP A 339 16.49 -15.61 2.65
N GLU A 340 16.71 -14.33 2.43
CA GLU A 340 17.94 -13.79 1.86
C GLU A 340 18.37 -12.55 2.66
N LEU A 341 19.65 -12.52 3.05
CA LEU A 341 20.28 -11.35 3.65
C LEU A 341 21.08 -10.56 2.62
N SER A 342 21.19 -9.26 2.84
CA SER A 342 21.99 -8.35 2.02
C SER A 342 23.46 -8.79 2.03
N LYS A 343 24.10 -8.75 0.85
CA LYS A 343 25.47 -9.27 0.68
C LYS A 343 26.55 -8.48 1.44
N ASN A 344 26.31 -7.19 1.70
CA ASN A 344 27.30 -6.28 2.29
C ASN A 344 26.76 -5.62 3.56
N ILE A 345 26.59 -6.40 4.62
CA ILE A 345 26.20 -5.87 5.94
C ILE A 345 27.46 -5.47 6.70
N VAL A 346 27.68 -4.16 6.87
CA VAL A 346 28.89 -3.60 7.48
C VAL A 346 28.51 -2.70 8.67
N PRO A 347 29.08 -2.90 9.87
CA PRO A 347 28.84 -2.01 11.00
C PRO A 347 29.38 -0.58 10.77
N PRO A 348 28.77 0.45 11.38
CA PRO A 348 27.66 0.35 12.32
C PRO A 348 26.30 0.20 11.64
N LEU A 349 25.43 -0.63 12.22
CA LEU A 349 24.01 -0.67 11.83
C LEU A 349 23.15 -0.03 12.92
N GLN A 350 22.11 0.67 12.51
CA GLN A 350 21.10 1.20 13.41
C GLN A 350 20.16 0.10 13.89
N LYS A 351 19.47 0.38 15.00
CA LYS A 351 18.39 -0.47 15.49
C LYS A 351 17.29 -0.53 14.42
N GLU A 352 16.73 -1.71 14.17
CA GLU A 352 15.65 -1.96 13.20
C GLU A 352 16.06 -1.71 11.73
N GLU A 353 17.35 -1.65 11.45
CA GLU A 353 17.85 -1.52 10.09
C GLU A 353 17.54 -2.79 9.27
N LYS A 354 16.96 -2.60 8.07
CA LYS A 354 16.63 -3.67 7.14
C LYS A 354 17.90 -4.31 6.58
N ILE A 355 18.01 -5.63 6.77
CA ILE A 355 19.17 -6.42 6.36
C ILE A 355 18.81 -7.59 5.44
N GLY A 356 17.54 -7.84 5.18
CA GLY A 356 17.12 -8.92 4.29
C GLY A 356 15.61 -9.03 4.12
N MET A 357 15.18 -10.13 3.52
CA MET A 357 13.77 -10.48 3.36
C MET A 357 13.52 -11.97 3.57
N LEU A 358 12.38 -12.28 4.18
CA LEU A 358 11.77 -13.61 4.20
C LEU A 358 10.69 -13.65 3.11
N GLY A 359 10.66 -14.71 2.31
CA GLY A 359 9.60 -15.00 1.35
C GLY A 359 8.88 -16.30 1.71
N ILE A 360 7.56 -16.28 1.55
CA ILE A 360 6.68 -17.44 1.75
C ILE A 360 6.18 -17.90 0.39
N PHE A 361 6.30 -19.19 0.12
CA PHE A 361 6.00 -19.81 -1.17
C PHE A 361 5.01 -20.95 -1.00
N GLN A 362 4.01 -21.02 -1.87
CA GLN A 362 3.10 -22.14 -1.98
C GLN A 362 3.06 -22.55 -3.45
N ASP A 363 3.29 -23.84 -3.71
CA ASP A 363 3.38 -24.40 -5.07
C ASP A 363 4.37 -23.63 -5.97
N GLY A 364 5.49 -23.18 -5.39
CA GLY A 364 6.51 -22.38 -6.08
C GLY A 364 6.16 -20.91 -6.29
N LYS A 365 4.92 -20.48 -6.02
CA LYS A 365 4.49 -19.08 -6.11
C LYS A 365 4.70 -18.35 -4.79
N LYS A 366 5.30 -17.16 -4.84
CA LYS A 366 5.42 -16.29 -3.67
C LYS A 366 4.03 -15.77 -3.25
N ILE A 367 3.65 -16.06 -2.02
CA ILE A 367 2.33 -15.72 -1.43
C ILE A 367 2.44 -14.71 -0.27
N GLY A 368 3.66 -14.45 0.20
CA GLY A 368 3.92 -13.47 1.24
C GLY A 368 5.39 -13.14 1.37
N GLU A 369 5.69 -12.05 2.06
CA GLU A 369 7.04 -11.64 2.41
C GLU A 369 7.08 -10.84 3.70
N GLY A 370 8.27 -10.73 4.30
CA GLY A 370 8.51 -9.89 5.47
C GLY A 370 9.93 -9.36 5.49
N GLU A 371 10.10 -8.15 6.01
CA GLU A 371 11.43 -7.54 6.17
C GLU A 371 12.18 -8.16 7.35
N LEU A 372 13.46 -8.44 7.12
CA LEU A 372 14.37 -8.90 8.17
C LEU A 372 15.21 -7.73 8.67
N ILE A 373 15.26 -7.58 9.99
CA ILE A 373 15.95 -6.48 10.67
C ILE A 373 16.87 -6.99 11.77
N VAL A 374 17.77 -6.11 12.23
CA VAL A 374 18.51 -6.29 13.49
C VAL A 374 17.77 -5.62 14.65
N GLU A 375 17.49 -6.36 15.71
CA GLU A 375 16.71 -5.84 16.84
C GLU A 375 17.47 -4.79 17.68
N GLN A 376 18.81 -4.81 17.60
CA GLN A 376 19.69 -3.93 18.36
C GLN A 376 20.70 -3.24 17.45
N LYS A 377 21.16 -2.06 17.86
CA LYS A 377 22.26 -1.34 17.22
C LYS A 377 23.52 -2.22 17.19
N ILE A 378 24.14 -2.32 16.02
CA ILE A 378 25.39 -3.08 15.83
C ILE A 378 26.54 -2.09 15.79
N GLU A 379 27.36 -2.08 16.84
CA GLU A 379 28.57 -1.24 16.91
C GLU A 379 29.76 -1.93 16.26
N LYS A 380 30.66 -1.12 15.70
CA LYS A 380 31.95 -1.59 15.19
C LYS A 380 32.85 -2.04 16.35
N ALA A 381 33.56 -3.16 16.18
CA ALA A 381 34.57 -3.61 17.12
C ALA A 381 35.75 -2.63 17.18
N ASN A 382 36.32 -2.45 18.37
CA ASN A 382 37.57 -1.70 18.53
C ASN A 382 38.79 -2.56 18.15
N LEU A 383 39.96 -1.92 17.99
CA LEU A 383 41.19 -2.62 17.55
C LEU A 383 41.60 -3.77 18.47
N ILE A 384 41.40 -3.63 19.79
CA ILE A 384 41.72 -4.68 20.78
C ILE A 384 40.79 -5.87 20.63
N GLN A 385 39.49 -5.63 20.40
CA GLN A 385 38.50 -6.68 20.16
C GLN A 385 38.78 -7.41 18.85
N LEU A 386 39.08 -6.69 17.77
CA LEU A 386 39.47 -7.28 16.49
C LEU A 386 40.71 -8.17 16.65
N PHE A 387 41.74 -7.69 17.34
CA PHE A 387 42.96 -8.45 17.60
C PHE A 387 42.66 -9.73 18.40
N ARG A 388 41.85 -9.65 19.46
CA ARG A 388 41.45 -10.83 20.25
C ARG A 388 40.67 -11.84 19.42
N THR A 389 39.71 -11.39 18.61
CA THR A 389 38.92 -12.28 17.75
C THR A 389 39.80 -12.98 16.72
N SER A 390 40.74 -12.26 16.08
CA SER A 390 41.69 -12.84 15.14
C SER A 390 42.62 -13.87 15.80
N MET A 391 43.14 -13.58 17.00
CA MET A 391 43.99 -14.52 17.74
C MET A 391 43.22 -15.79 18.17
N HIS A 392 41.96 -15.65 18.56
CA HIS A 392 41.11 -16.77 18.95
C HIS A 392 40.76 -17.67 17.74
N GLU A 393 40.42 -17.10 16.58
CA GLU A 393 40.21 -17.90 15.36
C GLU A 393 41.48 -18.63 14.93
N LEU A 394 42.66 -18.00 15.10
CA LEU A 394 43.94 -18.61 14.75
C LEU A 394 44.28 -19.81 15.66
N MET A 395 43.83 -19.82 16.92
CA MET A 395 44.03 -20.93 17.87
C MET A 395 43.00 -22.07 17.72
N LEU A 396 41.88 -21.82 17.04
CA LEU A 396 40.85 -22.85 16.75
C LEU A 396 41.05 -23.55 15.40
N ARG A 397 41.99 -23.09 14.58
CA ARG A 397 42.47 -23.76 13.36
C ARG A 397 43.69 -24.61 13.70
#